data_AF-A0A9P7K0H5-F1
#
_entry.id   AF-A0A9P7K0H5-F1
#
_cell.length_a   1.000
_cell.length_b   1.000
_cell.length_c   1.000
_cell.angle_alpha   90.00
_cell.angle_beta   90.00
_cell.angle_gamma   90.00
#
_symmetry.space_group_name_H-M   'P 1'
#
loop_
_entity.id
_entity.type
_entity.pdbx_description
1 polymer ?
#
loop_
_entity_poly.entity_id
_entity_poly.type
_entity_poly.pdbx_seq_one_letter_code
_entity_poly.pdbx_strand_id
1 'polypeptide(L)'
;MKHRQQAIASVYRSYIREIRRLPHAYLRQVFRLKAEDGCRAALLTECDDRRTGKLKRVSKTIQQLRAANNGNHQAFNRILDLAYGRVGRLRWELMEPLLSDPNAPLPPPIIPSKESSRPPIYSQELTALLTSGLSRRKRPLVPGDLSFPPILPERADPNSSDAQILGPFSKRREVNARWKYFGQEWKKVLPPLQISVLPSPRKVGDQGSDLGTPTAVRKIGFGGTTVLEELVQLTTKPKDTSGAFLQRRWLRRRYQELLGRLPILTFISAQTKKPGGFSVSLAPNALKARSQGRSLPCATDEDVAWNQKVSSEHVRH
;
A
#
# COMPACT_ATOMS: atom_id res chain seq x y z
N MET A 1 5.13 -15.42 -40.28
CA MET A 1 4.96 -14.23 -39.39
C MET A 1 3.52 -13.76 -39.23
N LYS A 2 2.67 -13.74 -40.28
CA LYS A 2 1.28 -13.23 -40.23
C LYS A 2 0.39 -13.91 -39.17
N HIS A 3 0.42 -15.24 -39.05
CA HIS A 3 -0.36 -15.97 -38.03
C HIS A 3 -0.02 -15.56 -36.58
N ARG A 4 1.25 -15.23 -36.31
CA ARG A 4 1.71 -14.81 -34.97
C ARG A 4 1.10 -13.48 -34.58
N GLN A 5 1.14 -12.49 -35.48
CA GLN A 5 0.54 -11.17 -35.26
C GLN A 5 -0.97 -11.27 -35.09
N GLN A 6 -1.64 -12.13 -35.88
CA GLN A 6 -3.07 -12.38 -35.75
C GLN A 6 -3.45 -12.96 -34.37
N ALA A 7 -2.68 -13.93 -33.86
CA ALA A 7 -2.91 -14.50 -32.53
C ALA A 7 -2.73 -13.47 -31.41
N ILE A 8 -1.73 -12.59 -31.50
CA ILE A 8 -1.53 -11.54 -30.50
C ILE A 8 -2.64 -10.48 -30.59
N ALA A 9 -3.05 -10.13 -31.80
CA ALA A 9 -4.16 -9.20 -32.03
C ALA A 9 -5.48 -9.74 -31.48
N SER A 10 -5.77 -11.03 -31.59
CA SER A 10 -6.98 -11.64 -31.03
C SER A 10 -6.98 -11.62 -29.49
N VAL A 11 -5.84 -11.90 -28.86
CA VAL A 11 -5.64 -11.78 -27.41
C VAL A 11 -5.83 -10.33 -26.97
N TYR A 12 -5.23 -9.37 -27.68
CA TYR A 12 -5.36 -7.95 -27.39
C TYR A 12 -6.80 -7.47 -27.48
N ARG A 13 -7.53 -7.81 -28.57
CA ARG A 13 -8.96 -7.48 -28.74
C ARG A 13 -9.80 -8.05 -27.60
N SER A 14 -9.55 -9.30 -27.22
CA SER A 14 -10.23 -9.94 -26.08
C SER A 14 -9.98 -9.18 -24.78
N TYR A 15 -8.74 -8.75 -24.55
CA TYR A 15 -8.37 -7.94 -23.40
C TYR A 15 -9.14 -6.59 -23.39
N ILE A 16 -9.11 -5.85 -24.50
CA ILE A 16 -9.80 -4.55 -24.61
C ILE A 16 -11.31 -4.69 -24.39
N ARG A 17 -11.94 -5.77 -24.87
CA ARG A 17 -13.36 -6.06 -24.61
C ARG A 17 -13.64 -6.20 -23.11
N GLU A 18 -12.80 -6.93 -22.37
CA GLU A 18 -12.97 -7.07 -20.92
C GLU A 18 -12.68 -5.76 -20.17
N ILE A 19 -11.71 -4.97 -20.64
CA ILE A 19 -11.40 -3.67 -20.05
C ILE A 19 -12.61 -2.73 -20.14
N ARG A 20 -13.33 -2.70 -21.27
CA ARG A 20 -14.50 -1.83 -21.46
C ARG A 20 -15.60 -2.08 -20.42
N ARG A 21 -15.68 -3.30 -19.88
CA ARG A 21 -16.66 -3.70 -18.84
C ARG A 21 -16.27 -3.25 -17.43
N LEU A 22 -15.05 -2.76 -17.22
CA LEU A 22 -14.64 -2.23 -15.93
C LEU A 22 -15.41 -0.94 -15.60
N PRO A 23 -15.75 -0.72 -14.32
CA PRO A 23 -16.67 0.35 -13.91
C PRO A 23 -16.08 1.75 -14.05
N HIS A 24 -14.77 1.93 -13.82
CA HIS A 24 -14.15 3.25 -13.69
C HIS A 24 -13.13 3.55 -14.81
N ALA A 25 -13.08 4.80 -15.26
CA ALA A 25 -12.21 5.24 -16.36
C ALA A 25 -10.72 5.00 -16.06
N TYR A 26 -10.29 5.31 -14.83
CA TYR A 26 -8.90 5.07 -14.39
C TYR A 26 -8.48 3.60 -14.53
N LEU A 27 -9.33 2.66 -14.06
CA LEU A 27 -9.04 1.23 -14.21
C LEU A 27 -8.91 0.85 -15.69
N ARG A 28 -9.76 1.41 -16.55
CA ARG A 28 -9.68 1.17 -17.99
C ARG A 28 -8.37 1.66 -18.58
N GLN A 29 -7.91 2.85 -18.20
CA GLN A 29 -6.64 3.40 -18.64
C GLN A 29 -5.45 2.56 -18.18
N VAL A 30 -5.38 2.20 -16.90
CA VAL A 30 -4.28 1.40 -16.35
C VAL A 30 -4.18 0.04 -17.03
N PHE A 31 -5.31 -0.66 -17.19
CA PHE A 31 -5.29 -1.98 -17.82
C PHE A 31 -5.10 -1.92 -19.33
N ARG A 32 -5.48 -0.83 -19.99
CA ARG A 32 -5.15 -0.59 -21.40
C ARG A 32 -3.64 -0.45 -21.60
N LEU A 33 -2.97 0.40 -20.82
CA LEU A 33 -1.50 0.54 -20.85
C LEU A 33 -0.83 -0.82 -20.59
N LYS A 34 -1.31 -1.55 -19.57
CA LYS A 34 -0.81 -2.89 -19.26
C LYS A 34 -1.00 -3.90 -20.41
N ALA A 35 -2.13 -3.84 -21.11
CA ALA A 35 -2.40 -4.70 -22.27
C ALA A 35 -1.46 -4.36 -23.43
N GLU A 36 -1.27 -3.07 -23.71
CA GLU A 36 -0.36 -2.58 -24.75
C GLU A 36 1.08 -3.02 -24.46
N ASP A 37 1.59 -2.80 -23.25
CA ASP A 37 2.93 -3.23 -22.84
C ASP A 37 3.10 -4.75 -22.92
N GLY A 38 2.12 -5.52 -22.43
CA GLY A 38 2.17 -6.98 -22.44
C GLY A 38 2.19 -7.56 -23.85
N CYS A 39 1.35 -7.04 -24.75
CA CYS A 39 1.28 -7.46 -26.14
C CYS A 39 2.50 -6.99 -26.94
N ARG A 40 2.96 -5.75 -26.75
CA ARG A 40 4.19 -5.23 -27.37
C ARG A 40 5.41 -6.04 -26.94
N ALA A 41 5.54 -6.33 -25.64
CA ALA A 41 6.63 -7.15 -25.13
C ALA A 41 6.60 -8.58 -25.68
N ALA A 42 5.42 -9.14 -25.99
CA ALA A 42 5.29 -10.44 -26.65
C ALA A 42 5.67 -10.36 -28.14
N LEU A 43 5.24 -9.32 -28.86
CA LEU A 43 5.59 -9.08 -30.27
C LEU A 43 7.11 -8.96 -30.47
N LEU A 44 7.79 -8.23 -29.60
CA LEU A 44 9.24 -8.01 -29.65
C LEU A 44 10.07 -9.24 -29.23
N THR A 45 9.45 -10.31 -28.72
CA THR A 45 10.20 -11.49 -28.29
C THR A 45 10.41 -12.44 -29.46
N GLU A 46 11.66 -12.72 -29.81
CA GLU A 46 12.03 -13.62 -30.91
C GLU A 46 11.79 -15.09 -30.56
N CYS A 47 12.23 -15.53 -29.38
CA CYS A 47 12.07 -16.91 -28.91
C CYS A 47 10.59 -17.27 -28.65
N ASP A 48 10.11 -18.32 -29.33
CA ASP A 48 8.72 -18.75 -29.30
C ASP A 48 8.27 -19.18 -27.88
N ASP A 49 9.11 -19.89 -27.12
CA ASP A 49 8.79 -20.31 -25.74
C ASP A 49 8.63 -19.13 -24.77
N ARG A 50 9.54 -18.16 -24.84
CA ARG A 50 9.44 -16.95 -24.03
C ARG A 50 8.20 -16.13 -24.42
N ARG A 51 7.86 -16.12 -25.70
CA ARG A 51 6.65 -15.47 -26.22
C ARG A 51 5.39 -16.15 -25.71
N THR A 52 5.29 -17.49 -25.80
CA THR A 52 4.14 -18.22 -25.27
C THR A 52 3.99 -18.01 -23.76
N GLY A 53 5.09 -17.98 -23.01
CA GLY A 53 5.11 -17.62 -21.59
C GLY A 53 4.54 -16.22 -21.32
N LYS A 54 4.92 -15.21 -22.11
CA LYS A 54 4.35 -13.85 -22.02
C LYS A 54 2.85 -13.83 -22.36
N LEU A 55 2.43 -14.50 -23.42
CA LEU A 55 1.01 -14.60 -23.81
C LEU A 55 0.17 -15.35 -22.78
N LYS A 56 0.71 -16.38 -22.13
CA LYS A 56 0.08 -17.06 -20.99
C LYS A 56 -0.15 -16.09 -19.82
N ARG A 57 0.81 -15.20 -19.52
CA ARG A 57 0.64 -14.16 -18.47
C ARG A 57 -0.44 -13.13 -18.85
N VAL A 58 -0.48 -12.70 -20.11
CA VAL A 58 -1.53 -11.80 -20.61
C VAL A 58 -2.89 -12.49 -20.50
N SER A 59 -3.01 -13.73 -20.96
CA SER A 59 -4.25 -14.53 -20.90
C SER A 59 -4.74 -14.75 -19.47
N LYS A 60 -3.83 -15.01 -18.52
CA LYS A 60 -4.17 -15.09 -17.08
C LYS A 60 -4.76 -13.78 -16.57
N THR A 61 -4.26 -12.64 -17.04
CA THR A 61 -4.81 -11.32 -16.67
C THR A 61 -6.21 -11.12 -17.27
N ILE A 62 -6.44 -11.58 -18.50
CA ILE A 62 -7.78 -11.57 -19.14
C ILE A 62 -8.76 -12.44 -18.34
N GLN A 63 -8.36 -13.66 -17.95
CA GLN A 63 -9.19 -14.53 -17.12
C GLN A 63 -9.53 -13.89 -15.77
N GLN A 64 -8.56 -13.21 -15.16
CA GLN A 64 -8.78 -12.47 -13.92
C GLN A 64 -9.77 -11.31 -14.10
N LEU A 65 -9.68 -10.56 -15.21
CA LEU A 65 -10.62 -9.50 -15.56
C LEU A 65 -12.03 -10.06 -15.80
N ARG A 66 -12.16 -11.17 -16.52
CA ARG A 66 -13.44 -11.87 -16.71
C ARG A 66 -14.05 -12.27 -15.38
N ALA A 67 -13.28 -12.92 -14.51
CA ALA A 67 -13.75 -13.33 -13.19
C ALA A 67 -14.25 -12.13 -12.38
N ALA A 68 -13.50 -11.02 -12.41
CA ALA A 68 -13.88 -9.80 -11.72
C ALA A 68 -15.14 -9.13 -12.30
N ASN A 69 -15.25 -9.07 -13.63
CA ASN A 69 -16.44 -8.56 -14.34
C ASN A 69 -17.68 -9.42 -14.08
N ASN A 70 -17.49 -10.70 -13.74
CA ASN A 70 -18.56 -11.63 -13.35
C ASN A 70 -18.85 -11.61 -11.84
N GLY A 71 -18.29 -10.66 -11.07
CA GLY A 71 -18.60 -10.46 -9.65
C GLY A 71 -17.71 -11.21 -8.66
N ASN A 72 -16.63 -11.86 -9.11
CA ASN A 72 -15.65 -12.45 -8.19
C ASN A 72 -14.87 -11.34 -7.45
N HIS A 73 -15.15 -11.20 -6.15
CA HIS A 73 -14.59 -10.14 -5.31
C HIS A 73 -13.08 -10.26 -5.11
N GLN A 74 -12.51 -11.47 -5.06
CA GLN A 74 -11.06 -11.66 -4.90
C GLN A 74 -10.31 -11.22 -6.16
N ALA A 75 -10.83 -11.62 -7.32
CA ALA A 75 -10.26 -11.21 -8.61
C ALA A 75 -10.32 -9.68 -8.80
N PHE A 76 -11.44 -9.06 -8.41
CA PHE A 76 -11.62 -7.61 -8.45
C PHE A 76 -10.72 -6.87 -7.46
N ASN A 77 -10.62 -7.35 -6.22
CA ASN A 77 -9.69 -6.79 -5.23
C ASN A 77 -8.24 -6.85 -5.74
N ARG A 78 -7.85 -7.93 -6.41
CA ARG A 78 -6.53 -8.04 -7.02
C ARG A 78 -6.32 -7.07 -8.20
N ILE A 79 -7.36 -6.75 -8.96
CA ILE A 79 -7.34 -5.71 -10.01
C ILE A 79 -7.13 -4.33 -9.37
N LEU A 80 -7.88 -4.01 -8.32
CA LEU A 80 -7.68 -2.78 -7.55
C LEU A 80 -6.27 -2.71 -6.96
N ASP A 81 -5.78 -3.81 -6.39
CA ASP A 81 -4.43 -3.88 -5.83
C ASP A 81 -3.33 -3.62 -6.87
N LEU A 82 -3.53 -4.08 -8.11
CA LEU A 82 -2.60 -3.78 -9.20
C LEU A 82 -2.71 -2.32 -9.66
N ALA A 83 -3.93 -1.81 -9.83
CA ALA A 83 -4.16 -0.47 -10.35
C ALA A 83 -3.72 0.63 -9.39
N TYR A 84 -3.92 0.44 -8.08
CA TYR A 84 -3.58 1.42 -7.04
C TYR A 84 -2.26 1.09 -6.33
N GLY A 85 -1.37 0.36 -7.02
CA GLY A 85 0.01 0.16 -6.59
C GLY A 85 0.18 -0.60 -5.28
N ARG A 86 -0.76 -1.46 -4.88
CA ARG A 86 -0.59 -2.34 -3.69
C ARG A 86 0.35 -3.51 -3.98
N VAL A 87 0.48 -3.89 -5.25
CA VAL A 87 1.29 -5.01 -5.73
C VAL A 87 1.95 -4.66 -7.07
N GLY A 88 3.09 -5.30 -7.36
CA GLY A 88 3.75 -5.22 -8.65
C GLY A 88 4.68 -4.01 -8.78
N ARG A 89 4.90 -3.57 -10.02
CA ARG A 89 5.85 -2.50 -10.36
C ARG A 89 5.45 -1.15 -9.78
N LEU A 90 4.18 -0.76 -9.93
CA LEU A 90 3.67 0.51 -9.41
C LEU A 90 3.85 0.61 -7.88
N ARG A 91 3.78 -0.51 -7.15
CA ARG A 91 4.09 -0.51 -5.71
C ARG A 91 5.52 -0.04 -5.44
N TRP A 92 6.49 -0.53 -6.22
CA TRP A 92 7.88 -0.12 -6.10
C TRP A 92 8.03 1.36 -6.43
N GLU A 93 7.47 1.82 -7.55
CA GLU A 93 7.53 3.22 -7.98
C GLU A 93 6.94 4.19 -6.93
N LEU A 94 5.87 3.78 -6.23
CA LEU A 94 5.30 4.56 -5.13
C LEU A 94 6.17 4.56 -3.85
N MET A 95 6.88 3.47 -3.58
CA MET A 95 7.68 3.29 -2.35
C MET A 95 9.11 3.78 -2.49
N GLU A 96 9.73 3.64 -3.66
CA GLU A 96 11.10 4.01 -3.95
C GLU A 96 11.49 5.41 -3.46
N PRO A 97 10.71 6.49 -3.71
CA PRO A 97 11.05 7.82 -3.19
C PRO A 97 10.97 7.95 -1.67
N LEU A 98 10.31 7.01 -0.98
CA LEU A 98 10.23 6.93 0.48
C LEU A 98 11.40 6.14 1.08
N LEU A 99 12.04 5.27 0.31
CA LEU A 99 13.14 4.42 0.79
C LEU A 99 14.49 5.15 0.82
N SER A 100 14.59 6.29 0.13
CA SER A 100 15.78 7.13 0.08
C SER A 100 15.44 8.54 0.54
N ASP A 101 16.26 9.12 1.41
CA ASP A 101 16.12 10.53 1.80
C ASP A 101 17.30 11.35 1.26
N PRO A 102 17.09 12.19 0.23
CA PRO A 102 18.16 13.02 -0.30
C PRO A 102 18.58 14.15 0.65
N ASN A 103 17.71 14.54 1.58
CA ASN A 103 17.95 15.66 2.48
C ASN A 103 18.51 15.22 3.84
N ALA A 104 18.41 13.93 4.18
CA ALA A 104 18.92 13.42 5.44
C ALA A 104 20.45 13.21 5.37
N PRO A 105 21.20 13.57 6.42
CA PRO A 105 22.61 13.27 6.49
C PRO A 105 22.83 11.76 6.48
N LEU A 106 23.80 11.30 5.69
CA LEU A 106 24.15 9.88 5.62
C LEU A 106 24.74 9.44 6.98
N PRO A 107 24.23 8.36 7.59
CA PRO A 107 24.78 7.84 8.83
C PRO A 107 26.21 7.34 8.61
N PRO A 108 27.07 7.37 9.65
CA PRO A 108 28.42 6.84 9.55
C PRO A 108 28.38 5.33 9.21
N PRO A 109 29.36 4.83 8.44
CA PRO A 109 29.46 3.41 8.15
C PRO A 109 29.77 2.62 9.43
N ILE A 110 29.08 1.49 9.65
CA ILE A 110 29.33 0.63 10.83
C ILE A 110 30.75 0.04 10.79
N ILE A 111 31.24 -0.25 9.59
CA ILE A 111 32.63 -0.67 9.32
C ILE A 111 33.35 0.51 8.67
N PRO A 112 34.32 1.16 9.35
CA PRO A 112 34.89 2.44 8.92
C PRO A 112 35.41 2.47 7.47
N SER A 113 36.00 1.38 6.98
CA SER A 113 36.56 1.28 5.63
C SER A 113 35.56 0.86 4.54
N LYS A 114 34.28 0.63 4.88
CA LYS A 114 33.30 0.05 3.94
C LYS A 114 32.00 0.87 3.92
N GLU A 115 31.84 1.72 2.91
CA GLU A 115 30.64 2.58 2.79
C GLU A 115 29.34 1.81 2.63
N SER A 116 29.36 0.63 2.00
CA SER A 116 28.18 -0.25 1.91
C SER A 116 27.73 -0.82 3.27
N SER A 117 28.48 -0.58 4.34
CA SER A 117 28.08 -0.92 5.71
C SER A 117 27.25 0.17 6.40
N ARG A 118 26.91 1.25 5.70
CA ARG A 118 25.99 2.27 6.23
C ARG A 118 24.62 1.64 6.55
N PRO A 119 24.02 1.96 7.71
CA PRO A 119 22.69 1.50 8.04
C PRO A 119 21.65 2.15 7.11
N PRO A 120 20.49 1.51 6.92
CA PRO A 120 19.41 2.08 6.11
C PRO A 120 18.87 3.36 6.76
N ILE A 121 18.56 4.36 5.93
CA ILE A 121 17.97 5.63 6.36
C ILE A 121 16.46 5.54 6.26
N TYR A 122 15.77 5.92 7.33
CA TYR A 122 14.31 6.03 7.32
C TYR A 122 13.93 7.48 7.04
N SER A 123 13.29 7.74 5.90
CA SER A 123 12.64 9.03 5.65
C SER A 123 11.58 9.30 6.72
N GLN A 124 11.26 10.57 6.97
CA GLN A 124 10.24 10.93 7.96
C GLN A 124 8.86 10.38 7.55
N GLU A 125 8.58 10.37 6.26
CA GLU A 125 7.39 9.79 5.65
C GLU A 125 7.31 8.28 5.89
N LEU A 126 8.40 7.55 5.63
CA LEU A 126 8.47 6.11 5.88
C LEU A 126 8.39 5.79 7.36
N THR A 127 9.02 6.60 8.21
CA THR A 127 8.97 6.48 9.67
C THR A 127 7.54 6.58 10.17
N ALA A 128 6.79 7.60 9.74
CA ALA A 128 5.37 7.76 10.09
C ALA A 128 4.52 6.57 9.59
N LEU A 129 4.81 6.06 8.39
CA LEU A 129 4.14 4.85 7.87
C LEU A 129 4.52 3.58 8.63
N LEU A 130 5.73 3.47 9.19
CA LEU A 130 6.19 2.29 9.90
C LEU A 130 5.64 2.21 11.33
N THR A 131 5.51 3.36 11.98
CA THR A 131 5.00 3.51 13.35
C THR A 131 3.47 3.60 13.41
N SER A 132 2.80 3.94 12.30
CA SER A 132 1.33 3.95 12.25
C SER A 132 0.74 2.55 12.06
N GLY A 133 -0.32 2.26 12.82
CA GLY A 133 -1.10 1.02 12.68
C GLY A 133 -2.02 0.99 11.46
N LEU A 134 -2.22 2.12 10.76
CA LEU A 134 -3.14 2.24 9.63
C LEU A 134 -2.49 1.88 8.29
N SER A 135 -1.18 2.12 8.17
CA SER A 135 -0.40 1.92 6.95
C SER A 135 0.22 0.53 6.84
N ARG A 136 0.24 -0.26 7.92
CA ARG A 136 0.89 -1.57 7.94
C ARG A 136 -0.10 -2.72 7.93
N ARG A 137 0.32 -3.80 7.27
CA ARG A 137 -0.40 -5.08 7.30
C ARG A 137 -0.21 -5.84 8.62
N LYS A 138 0.82 -5.48 9.40
CA LYS A 138 1.19 -6.08 10.68
C LYS A 138 1.22 -4.99 11.76
N ARG A 139 1.39 -5.40 13.02
CA ARG A 139 1.50 -4.50 14.19
C ARG A 139 2.50 -3.37 13.92
N PRO A 140 2.17 -2.10 14.24
CA PRO A 140 3.07 -0.94 14.10
C PRO A 140 4.41 -1.13 14.84
N LEU A 141 5.47 -0.47 14.35
CA LEU A 141 6.81 -0.55 14.95
C LEU A 141 6.89 0.44 16.10
N VAL A 142 7.63 0.07 17.14
CA VAL A 142 8.03 1.03 18.17
C VAL A 142 9.13 1.92 17.56
N PRO A 143 9.15 3.23 17.81
CA PRO A 143 10.19 4.11 17.28
C PRO A 143 11.63 3.63 17.58
N GLY A 144 11.84 3.01 18.75
CA GLY A 144 13.13 2.40 19.13
C GLY A 144 13.56 1.23 18.24
N ASP A 145 12.60 0.48 17.65
CA ASP A 145 12.90 -0.64 16.75
C ASP A 145 13.53 -0.17 15.42
N LEU A 146 13.40 1.12 15.10
CA LEU A 146 13.99 1.70 13.89
C LEU A 146 15.49 1.90 14.05
N SER A 147 15.95 2.29 15.24
CA SER A 147 17.37 2.45 15.57
C SER A 147 18.02 1.14 15.97
N PHE A 148 17.34 0.34 16.80
CA PHE A 148 17.80 -0.95 17.29
C PHE A 148 16.75 -2.03 17.01
N PRO A 149 16.81 -2.71 15.85
CA PRO A 149 15.81 -3.68 15.49
C PRO A 149 15.82 -4.91 16.42
N PRO A 150 14.65 -5.49 16.76
CA PRO A 150 14.53 -6.61 17.70
C PRO A 150 15.16 -7.92 17.21
N ILE A 151 15.66 -7.96 15.97
CA ILE A 151 16.42 -9.11 15.44
C ILE A 151 17.89 -9.05 15.92
N LEU A 152 18.38 -7.89 16.36
CA LEU A 152 19.72 -7.76 16.92
C LEU A 152 19.73 -8.29 18.36
N PRO A 153 20.76 -9.06 18.75
CA PRO A 153 20.98 -9.42 20.14
C PRO A 153 21.42 -8.20 20.94
N GLU A 154 21.18 -8.19 22.26
CA GLU A 154 21.64 -7.12 23.18
C GLU A 154 23.15 -6.91 23.09
N ARG A 155 23.91 -7.99 22.84
CA ARG A 155 25.35 -7.98 22.54
C ARG A 155 25.77 -7.00 21.43
N ALA A 156 24.86 -6.58 20.54
CA ALA A 156 25.15 -5.58 19.52
C ALA A 156 25.42 -4.19 20.13
N ASP A 157 24.89 -3.90 21.31
CA ASP A 157 25.20 -2.70 22.05
C ASP A 157 26.49 -2.91 22.86
N PRO A 158 27.54 -2.08 22.66
CA PRO A 158 28.84 -2.26 23.32
C PRO A 158 28.78 -2.06 24.84
N ASN A 159 27.74 -1.37 25.32
CA ASN A 159 27.53 -1.09 26.74
C ASN A 159 26.70 -2.18 27.44
N SER A 160 26.18 -3.17 26.71
CA SER A 160 25.41 -4.27 27.30
C SER A 160 26.31 -5.20 28.13
N SER A 161 25.75 -5.81 29.18
CA SER A 161 26.45 -6.85 29.96
C SER A 161 26.88 -8.02 29.08
N ASP A 162 26.04 -8.40 28.12
CA ASP A 162 26.32 -9.49 27.18
C ASP A 162 27.54 -9.20 26.30
N ALA A 163 27.71 -7.95 25.85
CA ALA A 163 28.89 -7.56 25.09
C ALA A 163 30.17 -7.57 25.95
N GLN A 164 30.05 -7.25 27.24
CA GLN A 164 31.17 -7.31 28.18
C GLN A 164 31.59 -8.75 28.49
N ILE A 165 30.62 -9.65 28.68
CA ILE A 165 30.87 -11.07 29.03
C ILE A 165 31.32 -11.87 27.81
N LEU A 166 30.61 -11.75 26.68
CA LEU A 166 30.82 -12.60 25.50
C LEU A 166 31.70 -11.94 24.43
N GLY A 167 32.08 -10.68 24.63
CA GLY A 167 32.78 -9.82 23.67
C GLY A 167 31.83 -9.10 22.68
N PRO A 168 32.34 -8.21 21.83
CA PRO A 168 31.51 -7.42 20.92
C PRO A 168 30.84 -8.27 19.83
N PHE A 169 29.68 -7.82 19.33
CA PHE A 169 29.00 -8.46 18.21
C PHE A 169 29.72 -8.18 16.88
N SER A 170 29.63 -9.13 15.93
CA SER A 170 30.27 -8.96 14.61
C SER A 170 29.58 -7.85 13.82
N LYS A 171 30.31 -6.77 13.51
CA LYS A 171 29.85 -5.64 12.69
C LYS A 171 29.22 -6.06 11.35
N ARG A 172 29.77 -7.09 10.69
CA ARG A 172 29.21 -7.61 9.43
C ARG A 172 27.83 -8.24 9.62
N ARG A 173 27.64 -8.98 10.72
CA ARG A 173 26.34 -9.59 11.05
C ARG A 173 25.32 -8.51 11.42
N GLU A 174 25.76 -7.47 12.13
CA GLU A 174 24.93 -6.32 12.47
C GLU A 174 24.39 -5.61 11.23
N VAL A 175 25.27 -5.26 10.29
CA VAL A 175 24.90 -4.65 9.00
C VAL A 175 23.86 -5.51 8.27
N ASN A 176 24.12 -6.81 8.14
CA ASN A 176 23.21 -7.73 7.46
C ASN A 176 21.86 -7.82 8.17
N ALA A 177 21.84 -7.86 9.50
CA ALA A 177 20.63 -7.91 10.29
C ALA A 177 19.79 -6.64 10.12
N ARG A 178 20.41 -5.45 10.19
CA ARG A 178 19.74 -4.16 9.96
C ARG A 178 19.12 -4.08 8.56
N TRP A 179 19.87 -4.43 7.51
CA TRP A 179 19.37 -4.41 6.13
C TRP A 179 18.28 -5.45 5.88
N LYS A 180 18.42 -6.65 6.44
CA LYS A 180 17.39 -7.70 6.38
C LYS A 180 16.11 -7.23 7.06
N TYR A 181 16.20 -6.64 8.25
CA TYR A 181 15.07 -6.09 8.99
C TYR A 181 14.38 -5.00 8.17
N PHE A 182 15.13 -3.97 7.75
CA PHE A 182 14.61 -2.90 6.90
C PHE A 182 13.88 -3.43 5.66
N GLY A 183 14.53 -4.34 4.92
CA GLY A 183 14.00 -4.98 3.72
C GLY A 183 12.71 -5.76 3.96
N GLN A 184 12.53 -6.34 5.15
CA GLN A 184 11.31 -7.03 5.55
C GLN A 184 10.23 -6.05 6.01
N GLU A 185 10.60 -4.98 6.71
CA GLU A 185 9.66 -4.04 7.31
C GLU A 185 8.99 -3.14 6.28
N TRP A 186 9.74 -2.54 5.34
CA TRP A 186 9.13 -1.67 4.33
C TRP A 186 8.17 -2.45 3.40
N LYS A 187 8.44 -3.74 3.16
CA LYS A 187 7.54 -4.64 2.39
C LYS A 187 6.21 -4.91 3.11
N LYS A 188 6.07 -4.61 4.40
CA LYS A 188 4.82 -4.72 5.16
C LYS A 188 3.99 -3.43 5.11
N VAL A 189 4.59 -2.33 4.67
CA VAL A 189 3.93 -1.03 4.51
C VAL A 189 3.09 -1.00 3.23
N LEU A 190 1.90 -0.44 3.33
CA LEU A 190 1.02 -0.11 2.23
C LEU A 190 1.42 1.27 1.69
N PRO A 191 1.67 1.41 0.37
CA PRO A 191 2.14 2.69 -0.16
C PRO A 191 1.08 3.79 -0.02
N PRO A 192 1.44 5.02 0.33
CA PRO A 192 0.52 6.14 0.26
C PRO A 192 0.24 6.47 -1.21
N LEU A 193 -0.99 6.90 -1.53
CA LEU A 193 -1.29 7.42 -2.88
C LEU A 193 -1.00 8.91 -3.00
N GLN A 194 -1.15 9.65 -1.91
CA GLN A 194 -1.04 11.10 -1.88
C GLN A 194 -0.46 11.55 -0.55
N ILE A 195 0.34 12.61 -0.62
CA ILE A 195 0.73 13.41 0.53
C ILE A 195 -0.11 14.69 0.49
N SER A 196 -0.93 14.87 1.51
CA SER A 196 -1.69 16.08 1.75
C SER A 196 -0.85 17.03 2.61
N VAL A 197 -0.83 18.31 2.25
CA VAL A 197 -0.23 19.35 3.10
C VAL A 197 -1.39 20.04 3.79
N LEU A 198 -1.49 19.91 5.11
CA LEU A 198 -2.49 20.68 5.85
C LEU A 198 -1.99 22.13 5.91
N PRO A 199 -2.70 23.10 5.31
CA PRO A 199 -2.30 24.49 5.42
C PRO A 199 -2.30 24.87 6.90
N SER A 200 -1.16 25.36 7.39
CA SER A 200 -1.12 25.96 8.72
C SER A 200 -2.13 27.10 8.76
N PRO A 201 -2.97 27.24 9.81
CA PRO A 201 -3.86 28.38 9.93
C PRO A 201 -3.00 29.65 9.83
N ARG A 202 -3.12 30.34 8.69
CA ARG A 202 -2.42 31.60 8.46
C ARG A 202 -2.92 32.56 9.54
N LYS A 203 -2.02 33.10 10.36
CA LYS A 203 -2.37 34.26 11.18
C LYS A 203 -2.78 35.36 10.20
N VAL A 204 -4.03 35.79 10.28
CA VAL A 204 -4.61 36.85 9.46
C VAL A 204 -3.76 38.11 9.71
N GLY A 205 -2.85 38.42 8.78
CA GLY A 205 -1.91 39.53 8.96
C GLY A 205 -0.70 39.52 8.04
N ASP A 206 -0.28 38.35 7.52
CA ASP A 206 0.90 38.25 6.66
C ASP A 206 0.50 38.25 5.17
N GLN A 207 0.19 39.43 4.64
CA GLN A 207 -0.06 39.64 3.21
C GLN A 207 1.28 39.84 2.49
N GLY A 208 1.80 38.80 1.85
CA GLY A 208 2.84 38.98 0.83
C GLY A 208 3.97 37.97 0.85
N SER A 209 3.68 36.69 0.57
CA SER A 209 4.55 35.87 -0.29
C SER A 209 3.84 34.58 -0.69
N ASP A 210 3.42 34.50 -1.94
CA ASP A 210 2.97 33.25 -2.59
C ASP A 210 4.14 32.34 -3.00
N LEU A 211 5.35 32.59 -2.47
CA LEU A 211 6.53 31.77 -2.72
C LEU A 211 6.77 30.78 -1.59
N GLY A 212 6.29 29.56 -1.79
CA GLY A 212 6.79 28.40 -1.06
C GLY A 212 5.68 27.54 -0.49
N THR A 213 5.08 26.70 -1.33
CA THR A 213 4.82 25.34 -0.82
C THR A 213 6.15 24.86 -0.23
N PRO A 214 6.18 24.37 1.03
CA PRO A 214 7.44 24.01 1.67
C PRO A 214 8.18 23.06 0.74
N THR A 215 9.31 23.52 0.18
CA THR A 215 10.18 22.76 -0.74
C THR A 215 10.57 21.39 -0.16
N ALA A 216 10.39 21.24 1.16
CA ALA A 216 10.56 20.01 1.92
C ALA A 216 9.56 18.88 1.59
N VAL A 217 8.34 19.15 1.08
CA VAL A 217 7.37 18.07 0.85
C VAL A 217 7.59 17.43 -0.51
N ARG A 218 8.14 16.22 -0.49
CA ARG A 218 8.35 15.40 -1.69
C ARG A 218 7.02 15.10 -2.38
N LYS A 219 6.99 15.28 -3.70
CA LYS A 219 5.87 14.82 -4.54
C LYS A 219 5.94 13.30 -4.64
N ILE A 220 5.13 12.60 -3.85
CA ILE A 220 5.07 11.14 -3.83
C ILE A 220 3.72 10.67 -4.37
N GLY A 221 3.79 9.69 -5.26
CA GLY A 221 2.63 9.04 -5.85
C GLY A 221 1.82 9.89 -6.80
N PHE A 222 0.51 9.92 -6.59
CA PHE A 222 -0.49 10.54 -7.46
C PHE A 222 -0.73 12.03 -7.14
N GLY A 223 0.26 12.70 -6.53
CA GLY A 223 0.17 14.11 -6.18
C GLY A 223 -0.19 14.97 -7.39
N GLY A 224 -1.25 15.78 -7.27
CA GLY A 224 -1.78 16.60 -8.36
C GLY A 224 -2.82 15.92 -9.25
N THR A 225 -3.20 14.66 -8.97
CA THR A 225 -4.30 13.99 -9.69
C THR A 225 -5.53 13.83 -8.81
N THR A 226 -6.71 13.75 -9.43
CA THR A 226 -8.02 13.58 -8.77
C THR A 226 -8.32 12.13 -8.38
N VAL A 227 -7.35 11.21 -8.50
CA VAL A 227 -7.59 9.76 -8.37
C VAL A 227 -8.14 9.37 -7.00
N LEU A 228 -7.64 9.98 -5.91
CA LEU A 228 -8.14 9.71 -4.55
C LEU A 228 -9.54 10.28 -4.34
N GLU A 229 -9.79 11.49 -4.85
CA GLU A 229 -11.08 12.16 -4.75
C GLU A 229 -12.16 11.37 -5.50
N GLU A 230 -11.86 10.91 -6.71
CA GLU A 230 -12.71 10.03 -7.49
C GLU A 230 -13.03 8.73 -6.74
N LEU A 231 -12.03 8.12 -6.10
CA LEU A 231 -12.24 6.94 -5.26
C LEU A 231 -13.20 7.21 -4.10
N VAL A 232 -13.06 8.35 -3.42
CA VAL A 232 -13.96 8.73 -2.34
C VAL A 232 -15.38 8.98 -2.89
N GLN A 233 -15.50 9.65 -4.03
CA GLN A 233 -16.80 9.89 -4.69
C GLN A 233 -17.50 8.57 -5.07
N LEU A 234 -16.77 7.58 -5.58
CA LEU A 234 -17.31 6.25 -5.88
C LEU A 234 -17.90 5.54 -4.65
N THR A 235 -17.46 5.92 -3.44
CA THR A 235 -18.00 5.35 -2.21
C THR A 235 -19.19 6.11 -1.63
N THR A 236 -19.43 7.36 -2.03
CA THR A 236 -20.54 8.18 -1.50
C THR A 236 -21.71 8.27 -2.47
N LYS A 237 -21.42 8.64 -3.71
CA LYS A 237 -22.39 8.89 -4.77
C LYS A 237 -21.85 8.23 -6.03
N PRO A 238 -22.13 6.94 -6.27
CA PRO A 238 -21.74 6.33 -7.54
C PRO A 238 -22.45 7.10 -8.65
N LYS A 239 -21.70 7.94 -9.38
CA LYS A 239 -22.16 8.55 -10.63
C LYS A 239 -22.71 7.42 -11.49
N ASP A 240 -23.81 7.64 -12.20
CA ASP A 240 -24.45 6.59 -13.00
C ASP A 240 -23.42 5.95 -13.93
N THR A 241 -22.85 4.84 -13.49
CA THR A 241 -21.93 4.02 -14.27
C THR A 241 -22.80 3.23 -15.22
N SER A 242 -23.30 3.91 -16.26
CA SER A 242 -24.27 3.46 -17.25
C SER A 242 -23.79 2.29 -18.14
N GLY A 243 -22.82 1.51 -17.66
CA GLY A 243 -22.38 0.26 -18.29
C GLY A 243 -21.75 -0.74 -17.32
N ALA A 244 -21.83 -0.50 -16.00
CA ALA A 244 -21.31 -1.46 -15.02
C ALA A 244 -22.34 -2.58 -14.78
N PHE A 245 -22.00 -3.80 -15.18
CA PHE A 245 -22.81 -5.01 -14.95
C PHE A 245 -22.89 -5.43 -13.47
N LEU A 246 -22.09 -4.80 -12.60
CA LEU A 246 -21.96 -5.14 -11.19
C LEU A 246 -22.89 -4.29 -10.34
N GLN A 247 -23.52 -4.91 -9.34
CA GLN A 247 -24.42 -4.21 -8.42
C GLN A 247 -23.69 -3.05 -7.69
N ARG A 248 -24.32 -1.86 -7.64
CA ARG A 248 -23.74 -0.64 -7.04
C ARG A 248 -23.24 -0.85 -5.61
N ARG A 249 -24.01 -1.57 -4.79
CA ARG A 249 -23.67 -1.90 -3.40
C ARG A 249 -22.38 -2.73 -3.30
N TRP A 250 -22.21 -3.68 -4.22
CA TRP A 250 -21.02 -4.52 -4.29
C TRP A 250 -19.78 -3.68 -4.60
N LEU A 251 -19.86 -2.82 -5.63
CA LEU A 251 -18.75 -1.94 -6.02
C LEU A 251 -18.36 -0.99 -4.90
N ARG A 252 -19.34 -0.29 -4.31
CA ARG A 252 -19.14 0.61 -3.17
C ARG A 252 -18.34 -0.06 -2.06
N ARG A 253 -18.77 -1.27 -1.64
CA ARG A 253 -18.08 -2.03 -0.59
C ARG A 253 -16.63 -2.35 -0.94
N ARG A 254 -16.35 -2.74 -2.20
CA ARG A 254 -14.97 -3.02 -2.65
C ARG A 254 -14.08 -1.79 -2.62
N TYR A 255 -14.60 -0.63 -3.05
CA TYR A 255 -13.84 0.63 -2.98
C TYR A 255 -13.64 1.12 -1.55
N GLN A 256 -14.63 0.95 -0.66
CA GLN A 256 -14.44 1.27 0.75
C GLN A 256 -13.38 0.36 1.42
N GLU A 257 -13.33 -0.93 1.07
CA GLU A 257 -12.26 -1.84 1.50
C GLU A 257 -10.90 -1.47 0.93
N LEU A 258 -10.85 -0.94 -0.30
CA LEU A 258 -9.63 -0.38 -0.86
C LEU A 258 -9.20 0.84 -0.05
N LEU A 259 -10.08 1.82 0.19
CA LEU A 259 -9.80 3.01 1.00
C LEU A 259 -9.29 2.68 2.41
N GLY A 260 -9.77 1.60 3.03
CA GLY A 260 -9.23 1.08 4.30
C GLY A 260 -7.80 0.56 4.25
N ARG A 261 -7.22 0.42 3.04
CA ARG A 261 -5.85 -0.03 2.78
C ARG A 261 -5.03 1.03 2.04
N LEU A 262 -5.54 2.25 1.96
CA LEU A 262 -4.89 3.42 1.32
C LEU A 262 -4.54 4.44 2.42
N PRO A 263 -3.36 4.35 3.03
CA PRO A 263 -2.94 5.38 3.98
C PRO A 263 -2.79 6.72 3.26
N ILE A 264 -3.30 7.77 3.90
CA ILE A 264 -3.13 9.17 3.49
C ILE A 264 -2.06 9.75 4.41
N LEU A 265 -0.96 10.20 3.83
CA LEU A 265 0.04 10.95 4.57
C LEU A 265 -0.36 12.42 4.61
N THR A 266 -0.33 13.02 5.79
CA THR A 266 -0.59 14.45 5.98
C THR A 266 0.62 15.07 6.63
N PHE A 267 1.24 16.03 5.94
CA PHE A 267 2.29 16.85 6.53
C PHE A 267 1.65 17.90 7.43
N ILE A 268 2.03 17.87 8.70
CA ILE A 268 1.65 18.87 9.71
C ILE A 268 2.83 19.83 9.82
N SER A 269 2.61 21.06 9.37
CA SER A 269 3.64 22.10 9.41
C SER A 269 4.11 22.37 10.85
N ALA A 270 5.38 22.72 10.99
CA ALA A 270 5.97 23.10 12.26
C ALA A 270 5.18 24.25 12.90
N GLN A 271 4.59 24.01 14.07
CA GLN A 271 4.09 25.10 14.92
C GLN A 271 5.20 25.48 15.89
N THR A 272 5.68 26.72 15.79
CA THR A 272 6.59 27.56 16.62
C THR A 272 7.69 26.95 17.51
N LYS A 273 7.60 25.70 17.96
CA LYS A 273 8.55 25.00 18.84
C LYS A 273 8.80 23.53 18.48
N LYS A 274 8.08 22.93 17.53
CA LYS A 274 8.29 21.52 17.11
C LYS A 274 8.57 21.43 15.62
N PRO A 275 9.55 20.61 15.19
CA PRO A 275 9.75 20.34 13.76
C PRO A 275 8.46 19.76 13.17
N GLY A 276 8.20 20.08 11.90
CA GLY A 276 7.08 19.53 11.17
C GLY A 276 7.13 18.01 11.17
N GLY A 277 5.97 17.38 11.11
CA GLY A 277 5.86 15.93 11.20
C GLY A 277 4.83 15.38 10.24
N PHE A 278 4.91 14.09 9.95
CA PHE A 278 3.92 13.39 9.14
C PHE A 278 2.95 12.64 10.04
N SER A 279 1.66 12.79 9.76
CA SER A 279 0.59 11.99 10.33
C SER A 279 -0.01 11.08 9.27
N VAL A 280 -0.47 9.90 9.67
CA VAL A 280 -1.11 8.92 8.79
C VAL A 280 -2.58 8.84 9.14
N SER A 281 -3.45 9.05 8.16
CA SER A 281 -4.90 8.93 8.30
C SER A 281 -5.47 8.00 7.21
N LEU A 282 -6.76 7.67 7.33
CA LEU A 282 -7.53 6.97 6.30
C LEU A 282 -8.65 7.87 5.80
N ALA A 283 -9.15 7.61 4.59
CA ALA A 283 -10.30 8.31 4.05
C ALA A 283 -11.55 8.12 4.94
N PRO A 284 -12.47 9.10 5.04
CA PRO A 284 -13.60 9.06 5.97
C PRO A 284 -14.56 7.89 5.72
N ASN A 285 -14.69 7.45 4.47
CA ASN A 285 -15.57 6.34 4.07
C ASN A 285 -14.84 4.99 3.99
N ALA A 286 -13.60 4.92 4.48
CA ALA A 286 -12.85 3.69 4.52
C ALA A 286 -13.55 2.66 5.41
N LEU A 287 -13.75 1.45 4.88
CA LEU A 287 -14.06 0.32 5.74
C LEU A 287 -12.80 0.02 6.54
N LYS A 288 -12.80 0.42 7.82
CA LYS A 288 -11.77 0.00 8.76
C LYS A 288 -11.70 -1.51 8.66
N ALA A 289 -10.50 -2.05 8.40
CA ALA A 289 -10.29 -3.49 8.50
C ALA A 289 -10.89 -3.88 9.83
N ARG A 290 -11.93 -4.73 9.82
CA ARG A 290 -12.59 -5.18 11.05
C ARG A 290 -11.45 -5.56 11.96
N SER A 291 -11.19 -4.74 13.00
CA SER A 291 -10.27 -5.09 14.07
C SER A 291 -10.73 -6.47 14.45
N GLN A 292 -9.93 -7.49 14.12
CA GLN A 292 -10.31 -8.91 14.03
C GLN A 292 -11.45 -9.13 15.01
N GLY A 293 -12.66 -9.33 14.46
CA GLY A 293 -13.92 -8.86 15.04
C GLY A 293 -13.81 -8.84 16.54
N ARG A 294 -13.93 -7.65 17.18
CA ARG A 294 -13.96 -7.51 18.66
C ARG A 294 -14.52 -8.80 19.16
N SER A 295 -13.68 -9.61 19.83
CA SER A 295 -14.11 -10.92 20.31
C SER A 295 -15.49 -10.68 20.87
N LEU A 296 -16.51 -11.33 20.31
CA LEU A 296 -17.84 -11.17 20.87
C LEU A 296 -17.64 -11.38 22.37
N PRO A 297 -18.17 -10.47 23.22
CA PRO A 297 -18.03 -10.66 24.65
C PRO A 297 -18.39 -12.11 24.95
N CYS A 298 -17.53 -12.80 25.72
CA CYS A 298 -17.82 -14.19 26.09
C CYS A 298 -19.26 -14.21 26.63
N ALA A 299 -20.05 -15.19 26.18
CA ALA A 299 -21.41 -15.36 26.66
C ALA A 299 -21.37 -15.35 28.18
N THR A 300 -22.13 -14.44 28.78
CA THR A 300 -22.30 -14.38 30.22
C THR A 300 -23.19 -15.52 30.68
N ASP A 301 -23.17 -15.86 31.97
CA ASP A 301 -24.06 -16.88 32.52
C ASP A 301 -25.55 -16.55 32.27
N GLU A 302 -25.88 -15.26 32.16
CA GLU A 302 -27.23 -14.78 31.77
C GLU A 302 -27.59 -15.14 30.33
N ASP A 303 -26.64 -15.01 29.38
CA ASP A 303 -26.84 -15.38 27.98
C ASP A 303 -27.03 -16.91 27.83
N VAL A 304 -26.33 -17.68 28.65
CA VAL A 304 -26.46 -19.15 28.71
C VAL A 304 -27.81 -19.55 29.30
N ALA A 305 -28.24 -18.91 30.40
CA ALA A 305 -29.54 -19.17 31.02
C ALA A 305 -30.71 -18.78 30.10
N TRP A 306 -30.59 -17.67 29.36
CA TRP A 306 -31.59 -17.26 28.39
C TRP A 306 -31.75 -18.30 27.26
N ASN A 307 -30.65 -18.81 26.70
CA ASN A 307 -30.70 -19.84 25.66
C ASN A 307 -31.32 -21.16 26.16
N GLN A 308 -31.08 -21.54 27.41
CA GLN A 308 -31.70 -22.73 28.00
C GLN A 308 -33.23 -22.55 28.14
N LYS A 309 -33.67 -21.36 28.57
CA LYS A 309 -35.10 -21.05 28.71
C LYS A 309 -35.83 -21.11 27.36
N VAL A 310 -35.28 -20.47 26.33
CA VAL A 310 -35.85 -20.49 24.97
C VAL A 310 -35.90 -21.90 24.38
N SER A 311 -34.87 -22.72 24.64
CA SER A 311 -34.83 -24.11 24.18
C SER A 311 -35.90 -24.98 24.85
N SER A 312 -36.24 -24.70 26.11
CA SER A 312 -37.27 -25.45 26.85
C SER A 312 -38.71 -25.10 26.42
N GLU A 313 -38.94 -23.88 25.94
CA GLU A 313 -40.27 -23.44 25.48
C GLU A 313 -40.62 -24.00 24.09
N HIS A 314 -39.62 -24.27 23.23
CA HIS A 314 -39.85 -24.83 21.89
C HIS A 314 -40.21 -26.33 21.85
N VAL A 315 -40.06 -27.06 22.96
CA VAL A 315 -40.38 -28.51 23.04
C VAL A 315 -41.82 -28.77 23.49
N ARG A 316 -42.59 -27.73 23.82
CA ARG A 316 -43.97 -27.85 24.34
C ARG A 316 -45.08 -27.60 23.30
N HIS A 317 -44.75 -27.62 22.01
CA HIS A 317 -45.70 -27.59 20.90
C HIS A 317 -45.48 -28.78 19.98
#